data_AF-A0A918E604-F1
#
_entry.id   AF-A0A918E604-F1
#
_cell.length_a   1.000
_cell.length_b   1.000
_cell.length_c   1.000
_cell.angle_alpha   90.00
_cell.angle_beta   90.00
_cell.angle_gamma   90.00
#
_symmetry.space_group_name_H-M   'P 1'
#
loop_
_entity.id
_entity.type
_entity.pdbx_description
1 polymer ?
#
loop_
_entity_poly.entity_id
_entity_poly.type
_entity_poly.pdbx_seq_one_letter_code
_entity_poly.pdbx_strand_id
1 'polypeptide(L)'
;MVQVEPLPETGRAIGIDWGVKETATTTSDAHDLPHAGHGRTAAQRLARYQRMMARRKPAKGQAGSKGYREAKRQAAKLHRKVAAQRQDTGRKWAKAVARDHDRIAVEDFRPKFLAKSSMARKAADAAISATKRALIEMGRKHGREVRLVHPAHTTMDCARCGARTKHALPLSERTYACTACGAVSPRDKNSARVMLVRAGWNPAGVEGVRPPGAPLPEAA
;
A
#
# COMPACT_ATOMS: atom_id res chain seq x y z
N MET A 1 -25.76 -8.71 -6.32
CA MET A 1 -24.69 -8.18 -7.19
C MET A 1 -24.59 -6.69 -6.89
N VAL A 2 -23.39 -6.13 -6.72
CA VAL A 2 -23.23 -4.67 -6.53
C VAL A 2 -23.52 -4.01 -7.88
N GLN A 3 -24.48 -3.07 -7.93
CA GLN A 3 -24.73 -2.28 -9.14
C GLN A 3 -23.49 -1.45 -9.47
N VAL A 4 -23.08 -1.50 -10.74
CA VAL A 4 -21.97 -0.67 -11.24
C VAL A 4 -22.52 0.72 -11.52
N GLU A 5 -21.85 1.74 -10.99
CA GLU A 5 -22.11 3.17 -11.20
C GLU A 5 -20.94 3.73 -12.04
N PRO A 6 -20.91 3.52 -13.36
CA PRO A 6 -19.78 3.89 -14.19
C PRO A 6 -19.56 5.40 -14.16
N LEU A 7 -18.29 5.79 -14.15
CA LEU A 7 -17.86 7.18 -14.31
C LEU A 7 -17.43 7.43 -15.77
N PRO A 8 -17.39 8.69 -16.23
CA PRO A 8 -16.82 9.01 -17.54
C PRO A 8 -15.40 8.46 -17.70
N GLU A 9 -15.08 7.98 -18.90
CA GLU A 9 -13.74 7.54 -19.25
C GLU A 9 -12.76 8.72 -19.23
N THR A 10 -11.58 8.50 -18.68
CA THR A 10 -10.52 9.52 -18.58
C THR A 10 -9.37 9.28 -19.54
N GLY A 11 -9.24 8.07 -20.09
CA GLY A 11 -8.12 7.57 -20.87
C GLY A 11 -6.85 7.35 -20.05
N ARG A 12 -6.90 7.48 -18.72
CA ARG A 12 -5.70 7.54 -17.86
C ARG A 12 -5.46 6.26 -17.09
N ALA A 13 -4.18 5.94 -16.88
CA ALA A 13 -3.72 4.86 -16.04
C ALA A 13 -2.84 5.37 -14.89
N ILE A 14 -2.87 4.69 -13.75
CA ILE A 14 -2.04 5.00 -12.58
C ILE A 14 -1.38 3.75 -12.02
N GLY A 15 -0.08 3.86 -11.72
CA GLY A 15 0.68 2.84 -11.00
C GLY A 15 0.81 3.21 -9.53
N ILE A 16 0.72 2.23 -8.64
CA ILE A 16 0.67 2.42 -7.18
C ILE A 16 1.63 1.45 -6.48
N ASP A 17 2.58 1.99 -5.74
CA ASP A 17 3.52 1.29 -4.86
C ASP A 17 3.17 1.56 -3.39
N TRP A 18 3.16 0.53 -2.54
CA TRP A 18 2.78 0.70 -1.12
C TRP A 18 4.00 0.88 -0.21
N GLY A 19 3.89 1.81 0.75
CA GLY A 19 5.02 2.17 1.60
C GLY A 19 4.69 2.33 3.09
N VAL A 20 5.75 2.47 3.90
CA VAL A 20 5.66 2.75 5.34
C VAL A 20 5.66 4.25 5.63
N LYS A 21 6.43 5.03 4.85
CA LYS A 21 6.53 6.50 5.00
C LYS A 21 5.32 7.16 4.32
N GLU A 22 5.20 6.93 3.03
CA GLU A 22 3.98 7.19 2.26
C GLU A 22 3.17 5.90 2.23
N THR A 23 1.87 5.94 2.52
CA THR A 23 1.04 4.72 2.43
C THR A 23 0.95 4.26 0.99
N ALA A 24 0.81 5.18 0.04
CA ALA A 24 0.84 4.90 -1.39
C ALA A 24 1.68 5.98 -2.11
N THR A 25 2.68 5.54 -2.87
CA THR A 25 3.38 6.36 -3.86
C THR A 25 2.83 6.01 -5.22
N THR A 26 2.54 7.01 -6.05
CA THR A 26 1.91 6.77 -7.34
C THR A 26 2.68 7.41 -8.50
N THR A 27 2.27 7.10 -9.72
CA THR A 27 2.80 7.77 -10.92
C THR A 27 2.30 9.21 -11.11
N SER A 28 1.41 9.71 -10.24
CA SER A 28 0.88 11.07 -10.22
C SER A 28 1.05 11.69 -8.83
N ASP A 29 1.87 12.73 -8.69
CA ASP A 29 2.14 13.33 -7.37
C ASP A 29 0.87 13.81 -6.65
N ALA A 30 -0.14 14.26 -7.40
CA ALA A 30 -1.45 14.66 -6.88
C ALA A 30 -2.23 13.51 -6.19
N HIS A 31 -1.82 12.26 -6.40
CA HIS A 31 -2.46 11.06 -5.89
C HIS A 31 -1.56 10.29 -4.92
N ASP A 32 -0.44 10.84 -4.47
CA ASP A 32 0.30 10.24 -3.37
C ASP A 32 -0.53 10.28 -2.07
N LEU A 33 -0.46 9.19 -1.29
CA LEU A 33 -1.18 9.07 -0.01
C LEU A 33 -0.20 9.04 1.16
N PRO A 34 -0.08 10.13 1.93
CA PRO A 34 0.77 10.12 3.11
C PRO A 34 0.23 9.23 4.21
N HIS A 35 1.15 8.68 5.01
CA HIS A 35 0.77 7.89 6.17
C HIS A 35 0.19 8.80 7.27
N ALA A 36 -1.14 8.85 7.37
CA ALA A 36 -1.91 9.72 8.29
C ALA A 36 -1.59 9.56 9.79
N GLY A 37 -0.88 8.51 10.20
CA GLY A 37 -0.32 8.44 11.56
C GLY A 37 -1.35 8.18 12.67
N HIS A 38 -2.60 7.83 12.35
CA HIS A 38 -3.68 7.57 13.32
C HIS A 38 -3.27 6.65 14.47
N GLY A 39 -2.49 5.60 14.18
CA GLY A 39 -1.96 4.68 15.19
C GLY A 39 -0.94 5.33 16.13
N ARG A 40 -0.09 6.24 15.63
CA ARG A 40 0.88 7.00 16.43
C ARG A 40 0.14 7.93 17.40
N THR A 41 -0.85 8.65 16.92
CA THR A 41 -1.69 9.55 17.75
C THR A 41 -2.44 8.79 18.84
N ALA A 42 -2.90 7.57 18.54
CA ALA A 42 -3.59 6.72 19.51
C ALA A 42 -2.65 5.98 20.48
N ALA A 43 -1.35 5.92 20.20
CA ALA A 43 -0.41 5.02 20.88
C ALA A 43 -0.34 5.27 22.39
N GLN A 44 -0.26 6.52 22.82
CA GLN A 44 -0.15 6.87 24.25
C GLN A 44 -1.39 6.43 25.04
N ARG A 45 -2.59 6.68 24.49
CA ARG A 45 -3.86 6.26 25.11
C ARG A 45 -3.99 4.75 25.12
N LEU A 46 -3.59 4.08 24.04
CA LEU A 46 -3.62 2.63 23.94
C LEU A 46 -2.67 1.99 24.97
N ALA A 47 -1.44 2.49 25.09
CA ALA A 47 -0.47 2.02 26.08
C ALA A 47 -0.97 2.22 27.51
N ARG A 48 -1.68 3.33 27.80
CA ARG A 48 -2.34 3.53 29.09
C ARG A 48 -3.35 2.42 29.39
N TYR A 49 -4.29 2.15 28.47
CA TYR A 49 -5.30 1.11 28.69
C TYR A 49 -4.69 -0.29 28.77
N GLN A 50 -3.66 -0.58 27.97
CA GLN A 50 -2.92 -1.84 28.03
C GLN A 50 -2.22 -2.03 29.38
N ARG A 51 -1.55 -1.00 29.91
CA ARG A 51 -0.95 -1.05 31.25
C ARG A 51 -2.00 -1.24 32.35
N MET A 52 -3.16 -0.58 32.24
CA MET A 52 -4.27 -0.78 33.17
C MET A 52 -4.79 -2.23 33.14
N MET A 53 -4.93 -2.82 31.94
CA MET A 53 -5.31 -4.22 31.79
C MET A 53 -4.28 -5.17 32.36
N ALA A 54 -2.98 -4.91 32.14
CA ALA A 54 -1.90 -5.75 32.66
C ALA A 54 -1.89 -5.76 34.19
N ARG A 55 -2.00 -4.59 34.83
CA ARG A 55 -2.05 -4.46 36.30
C ARG A 55 -3.29 -5.06 36.94
N ARG A 56 -4.40 -5.14 36.20
CA ARG A 56 -5.71 -5.63 36.69
C ARG A 56 -6.07 -6.99 36.10
N LYS A 57 -5.10 -7.71 35.54
CA LYS A 57 -5.33 -8.99 34.86
C LYS A 57 -5.90 -9.98 35.90
N PRO A 58 -7.06 -10.60 35.64
CA PRO A 58 -7.60 -11.59 36.56
C PRO A 58 -6.70 -12.84 36.59
N ALA A 59 -6.70 -13.55 37.71
CA ALA A 59 -6.14 -14.89 37.79
C ALA A 59 -6.86 -15.82 36.80
N LYS A 60 -6.17 -16.88 36.37
CA LYS A 60 -6.76 -17.86 35.46
C LYS A 60 -8.03 -18.46 36.09
N GLY A 61 -9.13 -18.49 35.33
CA GLY A 61 -10.43 -18.97 35.81
C GLY A 61 -11.25 -17.95 36.60
N GLN A 62 -10.71 -16.78 36.92
CA GLN A 62 -11.46 -15.74 37.64
C GLN A 62 -12.07 -14.69 36.70
N ALA A 63 -13.20 -14.12 37.12
CA ALA A 63 -13.85 -13.04 36.41
C ALA A 63 -13.03 -11.74 36.49
N GLY A 64 -12.98 -10.98 35.39
CA GLY A 64 -12.31 -9.68 35.35
C GLY A 64 -13.04 -8.63 36.18
N SER A 65 -12.30 -7.88 37.01
CA SER A 65 -12.82 -6.75 37.77
C SER A 65 -13.51 -5.71 36.87
N LYS A 66 -14.41 -4.89 37.45
CA LYS A 66 -15.06 -3.77 36.71
C LYS A 66 -14.02 -2.88 36.03
N GLY A 67 -12.93 -2.58 36.72
CA GLY A 67 -11.81 -1.77 36.20
C GLY A 67 -11.01 -2.44 35.08
N TYR A 68 -10.87 -3.77 35.08
CA TYR A 68 -10.26 -4.52 33.97
C TYR A 68 -11.16 -4.51 32.73
N ARG A 69 -12.45 -4.84 32.91
CA ARG A 69 -13.46 -4.84 31.82
C ARG A 69 -13.57 -3.48 31.17
N GLU A 70 -13.52 -2.40 31.95
CA GLU A 70 -13.54 -1.03 31.42
C GLU A 70 -12.30 -0.71 30.59
N ALA A 71 -11.10 -1.00 31.07
CA ALA A 71 -9.87 -0.78 30.31
C ALA A 71 -9.86 -1.58 28.99
N LYS A 72 -10.37 -2.83 29.00
CA LYS A 72 -10.55 -3.66 27.80
C LYS A 72 -11.52 -3.02 26.80
N ARG A 73 -12.66 -2.51 27.26
CA ARG A 73 -13.64 -1.81 26.41
C ARG A 73 -13.04 -0.54 25.79
N GLN A 74 -12.30 0.25 26.57
CA GLN A 74 -11.65 1.47 26.08
C GLN A 74 -10.56 1.18 25.03
N ALA A 75 -9.72 0.16 25.27
CA ALA A 75 -8.74 -0.29 24.28
C ALA A 75 -9.41 -0.74 22.97
N ALA A 76 -10.48 -1.54 23.06
CA ALA A 76 -11.24 -1.98 21.89
C ALA A 76 -11.90 -0.81 21.14
N LYS A 77 -12.49 0.16 21.86
CA LYS A 77 -13.07 1.37 21.28
C LYS A 77 -12.02 2.19 20.52
N LEU A 78 -10.83 2.34 21.09
CA LEU A 78 -9.73 3.06 20.45
C LEU A 78 -9.22 2.33 19.19
N HIS A 79 -9.09 0.99 19.24
CA HIS A 79 -8.75 0.20 18.06
C HIS A 79 -9.78 0.36 16.94
N ARG A 80 -11.07 0.29 17.26
CA ARG A 80 -12.16 0.54 16.29
C ARG A 80 -12.09 1.94 15.70
N LYS A 81 -11.82 2.96 16.52
CA LYS A 81 -11.64 4.34 16.05
C LYS A 81 -10.50 4.45 15.03
N VAL A 82 -9.33 3.90 15.35
CA VAL A 82 -8.16 3.93 14.44
C VAL A 82 -8.45 3.17 13.15
N ALA A 83 -9.13 2.02 13.22
CA ALA A 83 -9.53 1.26 12.05
C ALA A 83 -10.51 2.05 11.16
N ALA A 84 -11.52 2.68 11.75
CA ALA A 84 -12.48 3.52 11.03
C ALA A 84 -11.81 4.72 10.36
N GLN A 85 -10.86 5.39 11.04
CA GLN A 85 -10.11 6.49 10.47
C GLN A 85 -9.25 6.06 9.27
N ARG A 86 -8.59 4.90 9.36
CA ARG A 86 -7.85 4.32 8.21
C ARG A 86 -8.77 4.02 7.03
N GLN A 87 -9.94 3.44 7.30
CA GLN A 87 -10.93 3.16 6.26
C GLN A 87 -11.44 4.43 5.60
N ASP A 88 -11.74 5.48 6.38
CA ASP A 88 -12.15 6.78 5.84
C ASP A 88 -11.08 7.40 4.95
N THR A 89 -9.83 7.46 5.44
CA THR A 89 -8.68 7.93 4.66
C THR A 89 -8.52 7.15 3.36
N GLY A 90 -8.53 5.81 3.43
CA GLY A 90 -8.39 4.94 2.26
C GLY A 90 -9.54 5.09 1.26
N ARG A 91 -10.78 5.23 1.73
CA ARG A 91 -11.96 5.42 0.85
C ARG A 91 -11.96 6.75 0.13
N LYS A 92 -11.65 7.84 0.81
CA LYS A 92 -11.56 9.18 0.19
C LYS A 92 -10.51 9.19 -0.91
N TRP A 93 -9.33 8.63 -0.61
CA TRP A 93 -8.26 8.51 -1.58
C TRP A 93 -8.63 7.59 -2.76
N ALA A 94 -9.16 6.39 -2.48
CA ALA A 94 -9.59 5.45 -3.51
C ALA A 94 -10.66 6.04 -4.45
N LYS A 95 -11.59 6.83 -3.91
CA LYS A 95 -12.60 7.55 -4.70
C LYS A 95 -11.94 8.55 -5.66
N ALA A 96 -10.96 9.32 -5.19
CA ALA A 96 -10.23 10.27 -6.05
C ALA A 96 -9.48 9.53 -7.17
N VAL A 97 -8.76 8.46 -6.82
CA VAL A 97 -8.04 7.64 -7.81
C VAL A 97 -8.98 7.05 -8.86
N ALA A 98 -10.11 6.45 -8.45
CA ALA A 98 -11.08 5.86 -9.35
C ALA A 98 -11.84 6.91 -10.18
N ARG A 99 -11.98 8.15 -9.68
CA ARG A 99 -12.57 9.23 -10.46
C ARG A 99 -11.66 9.63 -11.61
N ASP A 100 -10.36 9.72 -11.36
CA ASP A 100 -9.41 10.37 -12.27
C ASP A 100 -8.69 9.37 -13.21
N HIS A 101 -8.84 8.05 -12.99
CA HIS A 101 -8.18 7.00 -13.77
C HIS A 101 -9.11 5.83 -14.10
N ASP A 102 -8.99 5.31 -15.31
CA ASP A 102 -9.74 4.14 -15.77
C ASP A 102 -9.02 2.83 -15.42
N ARG A 103 -7.68 2.87 -15.41
CA ARG A 103 -6.81 1.72 -15.22
C ARG A 103 -5.88 1.92 -14.03
N ILE A 104 -5.91 1.00 -13.07
CA ILE A 104 -5.25 1.13 -11.77
C ILE A 104 -4.36 -0.09 -11.52
N ALA A 105 -3.04 0.08 -11.67
CA ALA A 105 -2.06 -0.99 -11.52
C ALA A 105 -1.45 -0.89 -10.13
N VAL A 106 -1.60 -1.94 -9.33
CA VAL A 106 -1.23 -1.87 -7.93
C VAL A 106 -0.62 -3.18 -7.47
N GLU A 107 0.40 -3.08 -6.62
CA GLU A 107 1.06 -4.24 -6.05
C GLU A 107 0.05 -5.18 -5.36
N ASP A 108 0.16 -6.50 -5.59
CA ASP A 108 -0.51 -7.55 -4.81
C ASP A 108 0.13 -7.67 -3.42
N PHE A 109 0.10 -6.57 -2.67
CA PHE A 109 0.59 -6.52 -1.32
C PHE A 109 -0.24 -7.45 -0.43
N ARG A 110 0.47 -8.34 0.26
CA ARG A 110 -0.07 -9.19 1.32
C ARG A 110 0.66 -8.86 2.62
N PRO A 111 -0.03 -8.37 3.65
CA PRO A 111 0.57 -8.11 4.94
C PRO A 111 1.29 -9.35 5.46
N LYS A 112 2.59 -9.23 5.74
CA LYS A 112 3.34 -10.28 6.44
C LYS A 112 3.39 -9.89 7.91
N PHE A 113 2.43 -10.40 8.70
CA PHE A 113 2.41 -10.20 10.15
C PHE A 113 3.47 -11.06 10.83
N LEU A 114 4.74 -10.74 10.60
CA LEU A 114 5.86 -11.42 11.24
C LEU A 114 5.97 -10.99 12.70
N ALA A 115 6.25 -11.94 13.59
CA ALA A 115 6.44 -11.67 15.02
C ALA A 115 7.50 -10.58 15.28
N LYS A 116 8.57 -10.56 14.47
CA LYS A 116 9.71 -9.62 14.55
C LYS A 116 9.51 -8.27 13.82
N SER A 117 8.29 -7.90 13.44
CA SER A 117 8.03 -6.62 12.75
C SER A 117 7.84 -5.43 13.71
N SER A 118 8.31 -4.25 13.31
CA SER A 118 8.16 -3.01 14.09
C SER A 118 6.70 -2.55 14.16
N MET A 119 6.36 -1.77 15.20
CA MET A 119 5.00 -1.21 15.33
C MET A 119 4.65 -0.27 14.17
N ALA A 120 5.62 0.47 13.66
CA ALA A 120 5.44 1.32 12.48
C ALA A 120 5.05 0.49 11.26
N ARG A 121 5.74 -0.64 11.03
CA ARG A 121 5.41 -1.54 9.92
C ARG A 121 4.00 -2.14 10.06
N LYS A 122 3.64 -2.64 11.25
CA LYS A 122 2.28 -3.16 11.51
C LYS A 122 1.21 -2.09 11.28
N ALA A 123 1.49 -0.84 11.65
CA ALA A 123 0.56 0.26 11.44
C ALA A 123 0.39 0.60 9.95
N ALA A 124 1.48 0.60 9.19
CA ALA A 124 1.48 0.80 7.75
C ALA A 124 0.75 -0.33 7.02
N ASP A 125 1.08 -1.59 7.31
CA ASP A 125 0.43 -2.77 6.71
C ASP A 125 -1.10 -2.72 6.89
N ALA A 126 -1.58 -2.29 8.07
CA ALA A 126 -3.00 -2.13 8.35
C ALA A 126 -3.64 -0.96 7.59
N ALA A 127 -2.90 0.14 7.37
CA ALA A 127 -3.37 1.25 6.54
C ALA A 127 -3.43 0.84 5.06
N ILE A 128 -2.36 0.25 4.54
CA ILE A 128 -2.28 -0.29 3.17
C ILE A 128 -3.42 -1.29 2.91
N SER A 129 -3.66 -2.22 3.84
CA SER A 129 -4.75 -3.21 3.69
C SER A 129 -6.12 -2.56 3.57
N ALA A 130 -6.40 -1.54 4.39
CA ALA A 130 -7.67 -0.82 4.34
C ALA A 130 -7.81 -0.04 3.03
N THR A 131 -6.75 0.64 2.59
CA THR A 131 -6.72 1.42 1.35
C THR A 131 -6.84 0.54 0.12
N LYS A 132 -6.08 -0.56 0.01
CA LYS A 132 -6.16 -1.53 -1.09
C LYS A 132 -7.57 -2.10 -1.21
N ARG A 133 -8.20 -2.47 -0.08
CA ARG A 133 -9.59 -2.94 -0.09
C ARG A 133 -10.55 -1.89 -0.66
N ALA A 134 -10.44 -0.64 -0.20
CA ALA A 134 -11.27 0.46 -0.70
C ALA A 134 -11.03 0.73 -2.19
N LEU A 135 -9.79 0.63 -2.66
CA LEU A 135 -9.42 0.81 -4.07
C LEU A 135 -10.07 -0.25 -4.97
N ILE A 136 -10.00 -1.52 -4.58
CA ILE A 136 -10.65 -2.62 -5.31
C ILE A 136 -12.18 -2.45 -5.30
N GLU A 137 -12.75 -2.05 -4.17
CA GLU A 137 -14.18 -1.78 -4.04
C GLU A 137 -14.62 -0.63 -4.96
N MET A 138 -13.90 0.50 -4.96
CA MET A 138 -14.18 1.64 -5.83
C MET A 138 -13.99 1.31 -7.31
N GLY A 139 -12.96 0.52 -7.65
CA GLY A 139 -12.76 0.08 -9.02
C GLY A 139 -13.92 -0.76 -9.53
N ARG A 140 -14.37 -1.75 -8.76
CA ARG A 140 -15.57 -2.55 -9.09
C ARG A 140 -16.82 -1.68 -9.18
N LYS A 141 -17.01 -0.77 -8.21
CA LYS A 141 -18.18 0.11 -8.15
C LYS A 141 -18.26 1.01 -9.39
N HIS A 142 -17.14 1.58 -9.83
CA HIS A 142 -17.10 2.59 -10.89
C HIS A 142 -16.64 2.06 -12.26
N GLY A 143 -16.58 0.74 -12.43
CA GLY A 143 -16.19 0.12 -13.70
C GLY A 143 -14.72 0.37 -14.08
N ARG A 144 -13.83 0.57 -13.09
CA ARG A 144 -12.39 0.76 -13.33
C ARG A 144 -11.65 -0.57 -13.34
N GLU A 145 -10.69 -0.70 -14.23
CA GLU A 145 -9.85 -1.89 -14.31
C GLU A 145 -8.75 -1.82 -13.25
N VAL A 146 -8.88 -2.62 -12.19
CA VAL A 146 -7.86 -2.73 -11.14
C VAL A 146 -7.05 -4.01 -11.36
N ARG A 147 -5.77 -3.86 -11.69
CA ARG A 147 -4.85 -4.98 -11.92
C ARG A 147 -3.88 -5.14 -10.76
N LEU A 148 -3.96 -6.30 -10.09
CA LEU A 148 -3.02 -6.67 -9.04
C LEU A 148 -1.74 -7.22 -9.66
N VAL A 149 -0.61 -6.59 -9.38
CA VAL A 149 0.70 -6.89 -9.98
C VAL A 149 1.60 -7.56 -8.95
N HIS A 150 2.31 -8.62 -9.35
CA HIS A 150 3.21 -9.33 -8.42
C HIS A 150 4.33 -8.41 -7.91
N PRO A 151 4.60 -8.37 -6.59
CA PRO A 151 5.53 -7.42 -5.97
C PRO A 151 7.02 -7.70 -6.17
N ALA A 152 7.40 -8.88 -6.62
CA ALA A 152 8.81 -9.26 -6.64
C ALA A 152 9.64 -8.32 -7.52
N HIS A 153 10.77 -7.85 -7.01
CA HIS A 153 11.77 -7.04 -7.73
C HIS A 153 11.30 -5.67 -8.24
N THR A 154 10.15 -5.16 -7.81
CA THR A 154 9.60 -3.88 -8.30
C THR A 154 10.50 -2.68 -7.99
N THR A 155 11.22 -2.74 -6.87
CA THR A 155 12.21 -1.73 -6.46
C THR A 155 13.56 -1.87 -7.16
N MET A 156 13.76 -2.93 -7.96
CA MET A 156 15.01 -3.25 -8.66
C MET A 156 14.87 -3.13 -10.19
N ASP A 157 13.68 -3.37 -10.72
CA ASP A 157 13.42 -3.30 -12.16
C ASP A 157 13.30 -1.84 -12.62
N CYS A 158 13.91 -1.51 -13.75
CA CYS A 158 13.81 -0.20 -14.35
C CYS A 158 12.47 -0.07 -15.09
N ALA A 159 11.67 0.94 -14.76
CA ALA A 159 10.43 1.18 -15.48
C ALA A 159 10.65 1.62 -16.95
N ARG A 160 11.84 2.12 -17.30
CA ARG A 160 12.14 2.60 -18.66
C ARG A 160 12.60 1.47 -19.60
N CYS A 161 13.56 0.64 -19.18
CA CYS A 161 14.15 -0.39 -20.04
C CYS A 161 13.95 -1.82 -19.55
N GLY A 162 13.29 -2.04 -18.40
CA GLY A 162 13.06 -3.37 -17.84
C GLY A 162 14.31 -4.05 -17.23
N ALA A 163 15.50 -3.45 -17.33
CA ALA A 163 16.70 -4.00 -16.72
C ALA A 163 16.56 -4.08 -15.19
N ARG A 164 17.06 -5.17 -14.61
CA ARG A 164 17.06 -5.43 -13.16
C ARG A 164 18.41 -5.10 -12.54
N THR A 165 18.42 -4.45 -11.38
CA THR A 165 19.67 -4.26 -10.62
C THR A 165 20.26 -5.61 -10.17
N LYS A 166 21.59 -5.72 -10.16
CA LYS A 166 22.29 -6.95 -9.73
C LYS A 166 22.04 -7.31 -8.26
N HIS A 167 21.84 -6.29 -7.43
CA HIS A 167 21.63 -6.45 -5.99
C HIS A 167 20.40 -5.65 -5.55
N ALA A 168 19.82 -6.08 -4.42
CA ALA A 168 18.74 -5.36 -3.78
C ALA A 168 19.23 -4.00 -3.26
N LEU A 169 18.54 -2.93 -3.64
CA LEU A 169 18.85 -1.58 -3.17
C LEU A 169 18.52 -1.47 -1.66
N PRO A 170 19.46 -0.99 -0.83
CA PRO A 170 19.20 -0.75 0.58
C PRO A 170 18.01 0.18 0.81
N LEU A 171 17.31 0.03 1.94
CA LEU A 171 16.17 0.90 2.28
C LEU A 171 16.54 2.39 2.40
N SER A 172 17.80 2.69 2.72
CA SER A 172 18.37 4.05 2.76
C SER A 172 18.51 4.69 1.38
N GLU A 173 18.63 3.89 0.31
CA GLU A 173 18.78 4.39 -1.05
C GLU A 173 17.41 4.83 -1.59
N ARG A 174 17.23 6.15 -1.70
CA ARG A 174 15.95 6.77 -2.11
C ARG A 174 15.89 7.16 -3.58
N THR A 175 17.03 7.17 -4.25
CA THR A 175 17.14 7.43 -5.68
C THR A 175 17.38 6.10 -6.39
N TYR A 176 16.62 5.83 -7.43
CA TYR A 176 16.88 4.75 -8.36
C TYR A 176 17.66 5.29 -9.54
N ALA A 177 18.80 4.67 -9.85
CA ALA A 177 19.62 4.98 -11.01
C ALA A 177 19.85 3.71 -11.83
N CYS A 178 19.35 3.67 -13.06
CA CYS A 178 19.51 2.51 -13.94
C CYS A 178 20.91 2.53 -14.59
N THR A 179 21.70 1.49 -14.34
CA THR A 179 23.02 1.33 -14.98
C THR A 179 22.95 0.92 -16.45
N ALA A 180 21.79 0.47 -16.94
CA ALA A 180 21.63 0.02 -18.33
C ALA A 180 21.16 1.13 -19.28
N CYS A 181 20.27 2.04 -18.82
CA CYS A 181 19.70 3.09 -19.68
C CYS A 181 19.86 4.52 -19.12
N GLY A 182 20.54 4.68 -17.99
CA GLY A 182 20.79 5.98 -17.36
C GLY A 182 19.57 6.66 -16.72
N ALA A 183 18.40 6.01 -16.68
CA ALA A 183 17.21 6.60 -16.05
C ALA A 183 17.42 6.85 -14.55
N VAL A 184 17.06 8.04 -14.08
CA VAL A 184 17.14 8.43 -12.67
C VAL A 184 15.78 8.92 -12.19
N SER A 185 15.34 8.45 -11.02
CA SER A 185 14.09 8.91 -10.39
C SER A 185 14.07 8.55 -8.90
N PRO A 186 13.13 9.10 -8.10
CA PRO A 186 12.88 8.56 -6.77
C PRO A 186 12.52 7.07 -6.85
N ARG A 187 13.11 6.23 -6.00
CA ARG A 187 12.97 4.77 -6.05
C ARG A 187 11.52 4.32 -6.03
N ASP A 188 10.73 4.88 -5.12
CA ASP A 188 9.32 4.49 -4.94
C ASP A 188 8.47 4.97 -6.14
N LYS A 189 8.89 6.03 -6.86
CA LYS A 189 8.26 6.47 -8.13
C LYS A 189 8.62 5.56 -9.30
N ASN A 190 9.86 5.07 -9.37
CA ASN A 190 10.22 4.01 -10.32
C ASN A 190 9.37 2.76 -10.07
N SER A 191 9.26 2.29 -8.82
CA SER A 191 8.42 1.15 -8.45
C SER A 191 6.96 1.32 -8.89
N ALA A 192 6.37 2.50 -8.66
CA ALA A 192 5.02 2.81 -9.12
C ALA A 192 4.90 2.72 -10.66
N ARG A 193 5.88 3.21 -11.41
CA ARG A 193 5.90 3.08 -12.87
C ARG A 193 6.08 1.63 -13.34
N VAL A 194 6.87 0.81 -12.63
CA VAL A 194 6.99 -0.64 -12.89
C VAL A 194 5.62 -1.33 -12.80
N MET A 195 4.70 -0.87 -11.94
CA MET A 195 3.33 -1.41 -11.88
C MET A 195 2.60 -1.26 -13.20
N LEU A 196 2.67 -0.08 -13.83
CA LEU A 196 2.06 0.18 -15.14
C LEU A 196 2.68 -0.69 -16.23
N VAL A 197 4.01 -0.80 -16.26
CA VAL A 197 4.75 -1.60 -17.25
C VAL A 197 4.32 -3.07 -17.15
N ARG A 198 4.31 -3.64 -15.94
CA ARG A 198 3.90 -5.04 -15.72
C ARG A 198 2.41 -5.29 -15.95
N ALA A 199 1.58 -4.26 -15.75
CA ALA A 199 0.17 -4.31 -16.12
C ALA A 199 -0.05 -4.24 -17.65
N GLY A 200 0.97 -3.93 -18.45
CA GLY A 200 0.84 -3.72 -19.89
C GLY A 200 0.24 -2.37 -20.26
N TRP A 201 0.23 -1.41 -19.33
CA TRP A 201 -0.32 -0.06 -19.52
C TRP A 201 0.80 0.97 -19.56
N ASN A 202 1.74 0.75 -20.48
CA ASN A 202 2.86 1.65 -20.66
C ASN A 202 2.31 3.06 -20.95
N PRO A 203 2.63 4.08 -20.14
CA PRO A 203 2.20 5.44 -20.45
C PRO A 203 2.76 5.80 -21.82
N ALA A 204 1.89 6.22 -22.75
CA ALA A 204 2.32 6.71 -24.05
C ALA A 204 3.22 7.94 -23.82
N GLY A 205 4.54 7.75 -23.93
CA GLY A 205 5.51 8.78 -23.58
C GLY A 205 6.88 8.28 -23.15
N VAL A 206 7.45 7.33 -23.91
CA VAL A 206 8.87 7.24 -24.29
C VAL A 206 8.92 6.21 -25.41
N GLU A 207 9.64 6.53 -26.49
CA GLU A 207 9.73 5.79 -27.75
C GLU A 207 9.60 4.27 -27.58
N GLY A 208 8.72 3.69 -28.39
CA GLY A 208 8.38 2.27 -28.41
C GLY A 208 9.53 1.37 -28.86
N VAL A 209 10.61 1.34 -28.10
CA VAL A 209 11.60 0.28 -28.18
C VAL A 209 11.38 -0.61 -26.98
N ARG A 210 10.73 -1.76 -27.21
CA ARG A 210 10.85 -2.91 -26.33
C ARG A 210 12.30 -3.39 -26.47
N PRO A 211 13.20 -3.24 -25.47
CA PRO A 211 14.49 -3.89 -25.57
C PRO A 211 14.26 -5.41 -25.67
N PRO A 212 15.06 -6.13 -26.47
CA PRO A 212 14.93 -7.58 -26.60
C PRO A 212 14.94 -8.18 -25.19
N GLY A 213 13.86 -8.88 -24.86
CA GLY A 213 13.67 -9.47 -23.55
C GLY A 213 14.84 -10.39 -23.23
N ALA A 214 15.36 -10.30 -22.01
CA ALA A 214 16.30 -11.30 -21.51
C ALA A 214 15.65 -12.68 -21.65
N PRO A 215 16.34 -13.67 -22.23
CA PRO A 215 15.79 -15.02 -22.36
C PRO A 215 15.45 -15.57 -20.98
N LEU A 216 14.26 -16.14 -20.87
CA LEU A 216 13.86 -16.91 -19.69
C LEU A 216 14.83 -18.09 -19.58
N PRO A 217 15.41 -18.37 -18.40
CA PRO A 217 16.16 -19.60 -18.22
C PRO A 217 15.19 -20.79 -18.38
N GLU A 218 15.49 -21.65 -19.35
CA GLU A 218 14.84 -22.94 -19.49
C GLU A 218 15.03 -23.75 -18.21
N ALA A 219 13.94 -24.36 -17.73
CA ALA A 219 13.97 -25.25 -16.59
C ALA A 219 14.76 -26.51 -16.97
N ALA A 220 15.83 -26.77 -16.21
CA ALA A 220 16.47 -28.08 -16.10
C ALA A 220 16.01 -28.76 -14.81
#